data_AF-A0A5P0JHC4-F1
#
_entry.id   AF-A0A5P0JHC4-F1
#
_cell.length_a   1.000
_cell.length_b   1.000
_cell.length_c   1.000
_cell.angle_alpha   90.00
_cell.angle_beta   90.00
_cell.angle_gamma   90.00
#
_symmetry.space_group_name_H-M   'P 1'
#
loop_
_entity.id
_entity.type
_entity.pdbx_description
1 polymer ?
#
loop_
_entity_poly.entity_id
_entity_poly.type
_entity_poly.pdbx_seq_one_letter_code
_entity_poly.pdbx_strand_id
1 'polypeptide(L)'
;KPLWQHGRAICFADGWFEWKKEGDKKQPYFIYRADGQPVFMAAIGSTPFERGDEAEGFLIVTAAADQGLVDIHDRRPLVLSPEAAQEWMRQEIGGKEASEIATNGCVPANQFTWHPVSRAVGNIKNQGAELIQPV
;
A
#
# COMPACT_ATOMS: atom_id res chain seq x y z
N LYS A 1 -6.25 -22.46 2.90
CA LYS A 1 -4.92 -22.44 3.57
C LYS A 1 -4.70 -21.03 4.14
N PRO A 2 -3.97 -20.81 5.25
CA PRO A 2 -3.79 -19.46 5.80
C PRO A 2 -3.11 -18.54 4.77
N LEU A 3 -3.72 -17.40 4.46
CA LEU A 3 -3.27 -16.48 3.38
C LEU A 3 -1.82 -16.02 3.59
N TRP A 4 -1.43 -15.73 4.84
CA TRP A 4 -0.07 -15.29 5.21
C TRP A 4 1.03 -16.32 4.88
N GLN A 5 0.70 -17.61 4.92
CA GLN A 5 1.68 -18.68 4.73
C GLN A 5 1.88 -19.03 3.27
N HIS A 6 0.83 -18.96 2.45
CA HIS A 6 0.82 -19.52 1.10
C HIS A 6 0.22 -18.62 0.02
N GLY A 7 -0.23 -17.43 0.40
CA GLY A 7 -0.93 -16.49 -0.48
C GLY A 7 -0.28 -15.12 -0.51
N ARG A 8 1.03 -15.02 -0.24
CA ARG A 8 1.78 -13.76 -0.31
C ARG A 8 1.92 -13.31 -1.76
N ALA A 9 1.66 -12.03 -1.99
CA ALA A 9 1.77 -11.37 -3.27
C ALA A 9 2.26 -9.92 -3.09
N ILE A 10 2.57 -9.25 -4.19
CA ILE A 10 2.91 -7.83 -4.23
C ILE A 10 1.91 -7.10 -5.12
N CYS A 11 1.38 -5.98 -4.62
CA CYS A 11 0.64 -5.00 -5.40
C CYS A 11 1.56 -3.79 -5.62
N PHE A 12 2.05 -3.63 -6.85
CA PHE A 12 2.83 -2.44 -7.21
C PHE A 12 1.91 -1.27 -7.56
N ALA A 13 2.31 -0.05 -7.22
CA ALA A 13 1.57 1.16 -7.54
C ALA A 13 2.51 2.38 -7.62
N ASP A 14 2.03 3.49 -8.19
CA ASP A 14 2.76 4.77 -8.16
C ASP A 14 2.72 5.42 -6.77
N GLY A 15 1.68 5.11 -6.00
CA GLY A 15 1.39 5.66 -4.68
C GLY A 15 0.00 5.24 -4.19
N TRP A 16 -0.49 5.87 -3.13
CA TRP A 16 -1.84 5.64 -2.61
C TRP A 16 -2.52 6.95 -2.19
N PHE A 17 -3.82 6.89 -1.94
CA PHE A 17 -4.60 8.03 -1.48
C PHE A 17 -5.01 7.88 -0.02
N GLU A 18 -4.97 8.98 0.72
CA GLU A 18 -5.53 9.08 2.08
C GLU A 18 -6.37 10.34 2.22
N TRP A 19 -7.43 10.29 3.01
CA TRP A 19 -8.34 11.42 3.22
C TRP A 19 -8.17 12.00 4.62
N LYS A 20 -7.43 13.11 4.71
CA LYS A 20 -7.28 13.88 5.95
C LYS A 20 -8.61 14.54 6.32
N LYS A 21 -9.04 14.39 7.58
CA LYS A 21 -10.23 15.06 8.11
C LYS A 21 -9.87 16.49 8.51
N GLU A 22 -10.58 17.46 7.95
CA GLU A 22 -10.46 18.90 8.23
C GLU A 22 -11.83 19.44 8.63
N GLY A 23 -12.12 19.41 9.93
CA GLY A 23 -13.48 19.65 10.44
C GLY A 23 -14.46 18.61 9.91
N ASP A 24 -15.49 19.05 9.20
CA ASP A 24 -16.51 18.19 8.56
C ASP A 24 -16.15 17.75 7.14
N LYS A 25 -15.06 18.30 6.59
CA LYS A 25 -14.61 18.00 5.23
C LYS A 25 -13.47 16.99 5.24
N LYS A 26 -13.32 16.28 4.13
CA LYS A 26 -12.17 15.43 3.86
C LYS A 26 -11.36 15.99 2.69
N GLN A 27 -10.04 16.07 2.87
CA GLN A 27 -9.08 16.47 1.86
C GLN A 27 -8.28 15.23 1.43
N PRO A 28 -8.39 14.76 0.18
CA PRO A 28 -7.53 13.68 -0.30
C PRO A 28 -6.09 14.17 -0.48
N TYR A 29 -5.15 13.29 -0.14
CA TYR A 29 -3.73 13.41 -0.38
C TYR A 29 -3.28 12.24 -1.23
N PHE A 30 -2.37 12.50 -2.17
CA PHE A 30 -1.63 11.44 -2.85
C PHE A 30 -0.27 11.29 -2.17
N ILE A 31 0.07 10.07 -1.78
CA ILE A 31 1.29 9.71 -1.06
C ILE A 31 2.11 8.77 -1.92
N TYR A 32 3.39 9.09 -2.12
CA TYR A 32 4.29 8.39 -3.02
C TYR A 32 5.73 8.46 -2.52
N ARG A 33 6.64 7.68 -3.11
CA ARG A 33 8.05 7.73 -2.70
C ARG A 33 8.70 9.06 -3.09
N ALA A 34 9.44 9.65 -2.17
CA ALA A 34 10.15 10.90 -2.39
C ALA A 34 11.27 10.79 -3.46
N ASP A 35 11.78 9.58 -3.70
CA ASP A 35 12.78 9.28 -4.74
C ASP A 35 12.18 8.98 -6.12
N GLY A 36 10.86 9.07 -6.27
CA GLY A 36 10.15 8.83 -7.54
C GLY A 36 10.03 7.36 -7.94
N GLN A 37 10.47 6.42 -7.09
CA GLN A 37 10.27 4.99 -7.36
C GLN A 37 8.81 4.56 -7.06
N PRO A 38 8.29 3.51 -7.73
CA PRO A 38 7.01 2.92 -7.37
C PRO A 38 7.05 2.29 -5.97
N VAL A 39 5.88 2.04 -5.41
CA VAL A 39 5.72 1.30 -4.16
C VAL A 39 5.42 -0.17 -4.43
N PHE A 40 5.96 -1.04 -3.59
CA PHE A 40 5.64 -2.47 -3.56
C PHE A 40 4.87 -2.78 -2.28
N MET A 41 3.54 -2.82 -2.34
CA MET A 41 2.70 -3.09 -1.18
C MET A 41 2.59 -4.59 -0.94
N ALA A 42 2.89 -5.01 0.28
CA ALA A 42 2.71 -6.38 0.71
C ALA A 42 1.22 -6.75 0.67
N ALA A 43 0.90 -7.85 -0.01
CA ALA A 43 -0.45 -8.38 -0.10
C ALA A 43 -0.51 -9.85 0.34
N ILE A 44 -1.69 -10.25 0.81
CA ILE A 44 -2.04 -11.66 1.08
C ILE A 44 -3.39 -11.97 0.42
N GLY A 45 -3.56 -13.17 -0.12
CA GLY A 45 -4.80 -13.52 -0.82
C GLY A 45 -5.00 -15.01 -1.05
N SER A 46 -6.15 -15.35 -1.63
CA SER A 46 -6.58 -16.74 -1.82
C SER A 46 -5.97 -17.31 -3.10
N THR A 47 -5.07 -18.29 -2.97
CA THR A 47 -4.47 -19.00 -4.12
C THR A 47 -5.33 -20.20 -4.57
N PRO A 48 -5.34 -20.58 -5.86
CA PRO A 48 -4.60 -19.98 -6.98
C PRO A 48 -5.18 -18.64 -7.48
N PHE A 49 -4.32 -17.64 -7.74
CA PHE A 49 -4.76 -16.29 -8.14
C PHE A 49 -5.33 -16.23 -9.56
N GLU A 50 -4.89 -17.13 -10.44
CA GLU A 50 -5.29 -17.23 -11.84
C GLU A 50 -6.74 -17.67 -12.05
N ARG A 51 -7.42 -18.16 -10.99
CA ARG A 51 -8.81 -18.61 -11.10
C ARG A 51 -9.83 -17.47 -11.29
N GLY A 52 -9.43 -16.22 -11.03
CA GLY A 52 -10.31 -15.06 -11.20
C GLY A 52 -11.52 -15.06 -10.28
N ASP A 53 -11.32 -15.40 -9.00
CA ASP A 53 -12.41 -15.48 -8.02
C ASP A 53 -12.99 -14.09 -7.71
N GLU A 54 -14.31 -13.94 -7.81
CA GLU A 54 -14.99 -12.67 -7.52
C GLU A 54 -15.21 -12.42 -6.02
N ALA A 55 -15.17 -13.47 -5.19
CA ALA A 55 -15.39 -13.36 -3.75
C ALA A 55 -14.08 -13.38 -2.95
N GLU A 56 -13.10 -14.19 -3.40
CA GLU A 56 -11.83 -14.40 -2.71
C GLU A 56 -10.65 -13.84 -3.49
N GLY A 57 -10.39 -12.53 -3.32
CA GLY A 57 -9.24 -11.86 -3.92
C GLY A 57 -8.01 -11.77 -3.01
N PHE A 58 -7.48 -10.56 -2.88
CA PHE A 58 -6.33 -10.22 -2.05
C PHE A 58 -6.65 -9.04 -1.13
N LEU A 59 -5.83 -8.88 -0.10
CA LEU A 59 -5.84 -7.76 0.83
C LEU A 59 -4.46 -7.12 0.85
N ILE A 60 -4.42 -5.79 0.92
CA ILE A 60 -3.19 -5.04 1.21
C ILE A 60 -2.96 -5.10 2.73
N VAL A 61 -1.75 -5.50 3.12
CA VAL A 61 -1.33 -5.51 4.52
C VAL A 61 -1.08 -4.07 4.96
N THR A 62 -1.61 -3.66 6.12
CA THR A 62 -1.40 -2.31 6.67
C THR A 62 -0.47 -2.33 7.88
N ALA A 63 0.32 -1.27 8.03
CA ALA A 63 1.09 -0.95 9.24
C ALA A 63 0.53 0.31 9.90
N ALA A 64 0.94 0.58 11.15
CA ALA A 64 0.68 1.87 11.77
C ALA A 64 1.37 2.98 10.96
N ALA A 65 0.70 4.12 10.80
CA ALA A 65 1.38 5.30 10.29
C ALA A 65 2.39 5.80 11.33
N ASP A 66 3.53 6.30 10.87
CA ASP A 66 4.56 6.93 11.69
C ASP A 66 4.91 8.31 11.15
N GLN A 67 5.48 9.16 12.01
CA GLN A 67 5.98 10.49 11.66
C GLN A 67 4.91 11.35 10.97
N GLY A 68 5.28 12.10 9.92
CA GLY A 68 4.38 13.05 9.25
C GLY A 68 3.17 12.43 8.55
N LEU A 69 3.11 11.10 8.37
CA LEU A 69 1.94 10.43 7.81
C LEU A 69 0.78 10.33 8.83
N VAL A 70 1.08 10.37 10.13
CA VAL A 70 0.07 10.35 11.21
C VAL A 70 -0.85 11.58 11.14
N ASP A 71 -0.34 12.70 10.63
CA ASP A 71 -1.13 13.92 10.43
C ASP A 71 -2.20 13.78 9.34
N ILE A 72 -2.14 12.72 8.54
CA ILE A 72 -3.10 12.41 7.46
C ILE A 72 -4.04 11.27 7.88
N HIS A 73 -3.49 10.13 8.32
CA HIS A 73 -4.24 8.94 8.73
C HIS A 73 -3.43 8.08 9.73
N ASP A 74 -4.11 7.29 10.57
CA ASP A 74 -3.49 6.42 11.59
C ASP A 74 -2.84 5.12 11.05
N ARG A 75 -3.06 4.80 9.76
CA ARG A 75 -2.57 3.57 9.11
C ARG A 75 -2.01 3.90 7.74
N ARG A 76 -1.17 3.00 7.24
CA ARG A 76 -0.62 3.06 5.88
C ARG A 76 -0.43 1.65 5.30
N PRO A 77 -0.30 1.48 3.98
CA PRO A 77 0.12 0.23 3.39
C PRO A 77 1.52 -0.18 3.90
N LEU A 78 1.72 -1.50 4.10
CA LEU A 78 3.05 -2.06 4.31
C LEU A 78 3.80 -2.04 2.98
N VAL A 79 4.53 -0.95 2.71
CA VAL A 79 5.39 -0.81 1.55
C VAL A 79 6.74 -1.47 1.85
N LEU A 80 7.17 -2.40 1.01
CA LEU A 80 8.45 -3.11 1.11
C LEU A 80 9.50 -2.48 0.18
N SER A 81 10.78 -2.60 0.54
CA SER A 81 11.87 -2.36 -0.41
C SER A 81 11.81 -3.36 -1.57
N PRO A 82 12.42 -3.07 -2.74
CA PRO A 82 12.45 -4.01 -3.86
C PRO A 82 12.99 -5.40 -3.47
N GLU A 83 14.05 -5.45 -2.66
CA GLU A 83 14.68 -6.69 -2.19
C GLU A 83 13.75 -7.45 -1.25
N ALA A 84 13.12 -6.75 -0.30
CA ALA A 84 12.17 -7.36 0.62
C ALA A 84 10.90 -7.86 -0.11
N ALA A 85 10.44 -7.14 -1.13
CA ALA A 85 9.31 -7.55 -1.96
C ALA A 85 9.61 -8.84 -2.74
N GLN A 86 10.84 -9.01 -3.24
CA GLN A 86 11.27 -10.26 -3.88
C GLN A 86 11.27 -11.43 -2.89
N GLU A 87 11.84 -11.24 -1.69
CA GLU A 87 11.86 -12.27 -0.64
C GLU A 87 10.43 -12.63 -0.19
N TRP A 88 9.56 -11.63 -0.02
CA TRP A 88 8.17 -11.80 0.38
C TRP A 88 7.39 -12.79 -0.52
N MET A 89 7.67 -12.79 -1.83
CA MET A 89 6.97 -13.63 -2.81
C MET A 89 7.48 -15.07 -2.87
N ARG A 90 8.63 -15.39 -2.27
CA ARG A 90 9.18 -16.76 -2.31
C ARG A 90 8.23 -17.72 -1.61
N GLN A 91 7.91 -18.85 -2.24
CA GLN A 91 7.02 -19.87 -1.65
C GLN A 91 7.74 -20.74 -0.60
N GLU A 92 9.07 -20.72 -0.61
CA GLU A 92 9.93 -21.54 0.25
C GLU A 92 10.03 -20.99 1.69
N ILE A 93 9.74 -19.70 1.89
CA ILE A 93 9.78 -19.07 3.21
C ILE A 93 8.46 -19.30 3.96
N GLY A 94 8.57 -19.59 5.25
CA GLY A 94 7.44 -19.80 6.14
C GLY A 94 6.84 -18.49 6.67
N GLY A 95 5.76 -18.62 7.44
CA GLY A 95 5.05 -17.46 8.00
C GLY A 95 5.91 -16.63 8.96
N LYS A 96 6.87 -17.25 9.66
CA LYS A 96 7.79 -16.56 10.58
C LYS A 96 8.77 -15.67 9.81
N GLU A 97 9.43 -16.21 8.79
CA GLU A 97 10.34 -15.42 7.94
C GLU A 97 9.59 -14.30 7.22
N ALA A 98 8.34 -14.53 6.80
CA ALA A 98 7.50 -13.48 6.25
C ALA A 98 7.25 -12.32 7.23
N SER A 99 7.08 -12.60 8.53
CA SER A 99 6.97 -11.55 9.57
C SER A 99 8.28 -10.78 9.78
N GLU A 100 9.43 -11.46 9.69
CA GLU A 100 10.75 -10.82 9.77
C GLU A 100 10.99 -9.91 8.56
N ILE A 101 10.62 -10.35 7.36
CA ILE A 101 10.67 -9.53 6.13
C ILE A 101 9.75 -8.32 6.24
N ALA A 102 8.50 -8.51 6.70
CA ALA A 102 7.56 -7.42 6.90
C ALA A 102 8.08 -6.35 7.86
N THR A 103 8.82 -6.76 8.90
CA THR A 103 9.38 -5.85 9.91
C THR A 103 10.62 -5.13 9.37
N ASN A 104 11.56 -5.87 8.80
CA ASN A 104 12.88 -5.35 8.41
C ASN A 104 12.87 -4.67 7.02
N GLY A 105 11.97 -5.10 6.14
CA GLY A 105 11.85 -4.61 4.77
C GLY A 105 10.88 -3.43 4.61
N CYS A 106 10.21 -3.01 5.68
CA CYS A 106 9.25 -1.91 5.67
C CYS A 106 9.96 -0.58 5.34
N VAL A 107 9.52 0.09 4.27
CA VAL A 107 10.03 1.42 3.91
C VAL A 107 9.54 2.44 4.94
N PRO A 108 10.44 3.19 5.63
CA PRO A 108 10.03 4.12 6.69
C PRO A 108 9.26 5.35 6.17
N ALA A 109 8.44 5.99 7.03
CA ALA A 109 7.60 7.14 6.64
C ALA A 109 8.37 8.31 6.00
N ASN A 110 9.59 8.58 6.45
CA ASN A 110 10.42 9.68 5.93
C ASN A 110 10.91 9.47 4.48
N GLN A 111 10.65 8.31 3.88
CA GLN A 111 10.91 8.04 2.46
C GLN A 111 9.71 8.37 1.56
N PHE A 112 8.61 8.81 2.17
CA PHE A 112 7.41 9.23 1.44
C PHE A 112 7.27 10.74 1.47
N THR A 113 6.66 11.26 0.42
CA THR A 113 6.18 12.63 0.35
C THR A 113 4.70 12.61 -0.07
N TRP A 114 4.02 13.73 0.12
CA TRP A 114 2.59 13.83 -0.15
C TRP A 114 2.16 15.26 -0.42
N HIS A 115 1.09 15.39 -1.19
CA HIS A 115 0.44 16.67 -1.48
C HIS A 115 -1.08 16.50 -1.57
N PRO A 116 -1.86 17.56 -1.26
CA PRO A 116 -3.30 17.51 -1.45
C PRO A 116 -3.62 17.36 -2.94
N VAL A 117 -4.67 16.61 -3.25
CA VAL A 117 -5.16 16.42 -4.63
C VAL A 117 -6.63 16.83 -4.76
N SER A 118 -7.14 16.82 -5.99
CA SER A 118 -8.55 17.14 -6.25
C SER A 118 -9.50 16.16 -5.56
N ARG A 119 -10.61 16.68 -5.00
CA ARG A 119 -11.71 15.85 -4.45
C ARG A 119 -12.37 14.94 -5.49
N ALA A 120 -12.13 15.19 -6.79
CA ALA A 120 -12.59 14.36 -7.88
C ALA A 120 -12.17 12.88 -7.73
N VAL A 121 -11.02 12.61 -7.10
CA VAL A 121 -10.52 11.24 -6.88
C VAL A 121 -11.46 10.38 -6.01
N GLY A 122 -12.32 11.02 -5.20
CA GLY A 122 -13.34 10.30 -4.41
C GLY A 122 -14.45 9.66 -5.24
N ASN A 123 -14.59 10.01 -6.52
CA ASN A 123 -15.53 9.38 -7.44
C ASN A 123 -14.79 8.46 -8.41
N ILE A 124 -14.98 7.14 -8.24
CA ILE A 124 -14.29 6.08 -9.00
C ILE A 124 -14.51 6.14 -10.53
N LYS A 125 -15.50 6.90 -11.00
CA LYS A 125 -15.71 7.13 -12.44
C LYS A 125 -14.59 7.98 -13.06
N ASN A 126 -13.87 8.75 -12.24
CA ASN A 126 -12.74 9.55 -12.68
C ASN A 126 -11.48 8.69 -12.67
N GLN A 127 -10.75 8.66 -13.79
CA GLN A 127 -9.56 7.81 -13.99
C GLN A 127 -8.42 8.59 -14.67
N GLY A 128 -8.47 9.93 -14.66
CA GLY A 128 -7.51 10.78 -15.37
C GLY A 128 -6.20 11.01 -14.59
N ALA A 129 -5.13 11.33 -15.31
CA ALA A 129 -3.81 11.58 -14.74
C ALA A 129 -3.75 12.83 -13.85
N GLU A 130 -4.73 13.73 -13.96
CA GLU A 130 -4.89 14.90 -13.11
C GLU A 130 -5.18 14.54 -11.65
N LEU A 131 -5.65 13.32 -11.37
CA LEU A 131 -6.07 12.91 -10.02
C LEU A 131 -4.92 12.78 -9.02
N ILE A 132 -3.69 12.67 -9.50
CA ILE A 132 -2.48 12.67 -8.67
C ILE A 132 -1.75 14.01 -8.66
N GLN A 133 -2.24 15.01 -9.41
CA GLN A 133 -1.59 16.32 -9.48
C GLN A 133 -1.90 17.15 -8.22
N PRO A 134 -0.92 17.93 -7.71
CA PRO A 134 -1.14 18.80 -6.56
C PRO A 134 -2.19 19.87 -6.87
N VAL A 135 -3.01 20.21 -5.86
CA VAL A 135 -3.98 21.32 -5.89
C VAL A 135 -3.63 22.45 -4.95
#